data_AF-A0A3L8DR30-F1
#
_entry.id   AF-A0A3L8DR30-F1
#
_cell.length_a   1.000
_cell.length_b   1.000
_cell.length_c   1.000
_cell.angle_alpha   90.00
_cell.angle_beta   90.00
_cell.angle_gamma   90.00
#
_symmetry.space_group_name_H-M   'P 1'
#
loop_
_entity.id
_entity.type
_entity.pdbx_description
1 polymer ?
#
loop_
_entity_poly.entity_id
_entity_poly.type
_entity_poly.pdbx_seq_one_letter_code
_entity_poly.pdbx_strand_id
1 'polypeptide(L)'
;MEKSKIRGIYEYVFRRGTTVSETARNINAVFGEGSTTKATVGDWFKNFRDGDFSLANEPRGRPKTKVDNDHLRAVVESDPSQSTRELASIFNVSIPTILVHLAAIVSLSNRAELDVRDQERGESSRGVPVEVTVGVVDSSTRRRLIDRSR
;
A
#
# COMPACT_ATOMS: atom_id res chain seq x y z
N MET A 1 31.65 6.51 -4.36
CA MET A 1 31.39 5.19 -3.74
C MET A 1 29.91 5.08 -3.40
N GLU A 2 29.29 3.91 -3.60
CA GLU A 2 27.90 3.67 -3.15
C GLU A 2 27.81 3.66 -1.61
N LYS A 3 26.73 4.21 -1.05
CA LYS A 3 26.54 4.33 0.40
C LYS A 3 26.44 2.98 1.11
N SER A 4 25.98 1.92 0.45
CA SER A 4 25.96 0.57 1.02
C SER A 4 27.37 0.02 1.22
N LYS A 5 28.28 0.24 0.25
CA LYS A 5 29.66 -0.23 0.30
C LYS A 5 30.47 0.41 1.43
N ILE A 6 30.30 1.72 1.65
CA ILE A 6 31.01 2.42 2.73
C ILE A 6 30.56 1.94 4.12
N ARG A 7 29.29 1.54 4.26
CA ARG A 7 28.76 1.01 5.53
C ARG A 7 29.33 -0.35 5.88
N GLY A 8 29.48 -1.23 4.89
CA GLY A 8 30.20 -2.50 5.09
C GLY A 8 31.65 -2.30 5.51
N ILE A 9 32.31 -1.24 5.00
CA ILE A 9 33.65 -0.86 5.45
C ILE A 9 33.61 -0.40 6.92
N TYR A 10 32.63 0.43 7.31
CA TYR A 10 32.48 0.84 8.72
C TYR A 10 32.28 -0.34 9.66
N GLU A 11 31.48 -1.34 9.26
CA GLU A 11 31.29 -2.55 10.06
C GLU A 11 32.61 -3.33 10.20
N TYR A 12 33.31 -3.56 9.08
CA TYR A 12 34.57 -4.30 9.09
C TYR A 12 35.61 -3.66 10.02
N VAL A 13 35.82 -2.34 9.91
CA VAL A 13 36.79 -1.62 10.75
C VAL A 13 36.34 -1.53 12.21
N PHE A 14 35.03 -1.41 12.47
CA PHE A 14 34.48 -1.50 13.82
C PHE A 14 34.81 -2.85 14.49
N ARG A 15 34.61 -3.96 13.78
CA ARG A 15 34.95 -5.32 14.28
C ARG A 15 36.46 -5.50 14.51
N ARG A 16 37.30 -4.77 13.78
CA ARG A 16 38.76 -4.73 14.02
C ARG A 16 39.15 -3.91 15.25
N GLY A 17 38.23 -3.16 15.85
CA GLY A 17 38.49 -2.34 17.03
C GLY A 17 39.24 -1.05 16.75
N THR A 18 39.18 -0.52 15.52
CA THR A 18 39.82 0.76 15.19
C THR A 18 39.07 1.93 15.81
N THR A 19 39.72 3.09 15.96
CA THR A 19 39.04 4.30 16.45
C THR A 19 38.27 5.01 15.33
N VAL A 20 37.29 5.83 15.70
CA VAL A 20 36.51 6.67 14.76
C VAL A 20 37.44 7.60 13.94
N SER A 21 38.42 8.23 14.61
CA SER A 21 39.34 9.16 13.96
C SER A 21 40.27 8.47 12.97
N GLU A 22 40.77 7.29 13.33
CA GLU A 22 41.62 6.48 12.44
C GLU A 22 40.83 5.98 11.23
N THR A 23 39.62 5.47 11.47
CA THR A 23 38.73 4.99 10.41
C THR A 23 38.43 6.08 9.38
N ALA A 24 38.05 7.28 9.83
CA ALA A 24 37.77 8.40 8.92
C ALA A 24 38.99 8.78 8.08
N ARG A 25 40.18 8.82 8.68
CA ARG A 25 41.44 9.10 7.97
C ARG A 25 41.77 8.02 6.94
N ASN A 26 41.69 6.75 7.32
CA ASN A 26 42.01 5.63 6.43
C ASN A 26 41.06 5.59 5.23
N ILE A 27 39.76 5.84 5.45
CA ILE A 27 38.77 5.88 4.38
C ILE A 27 39.03 7.05 3.43
N ASN A 28 39.28 8.26 3.95
CA ASN A 28 39.59 9.41 3.09
C ASN A 28 40.92 9.24 2.35
N ALA A 29 41.92 8.58 2.95
CA ALA A 29 43.19 8.28 2.29
C ALA A 29 43.04 7.32 1.10
N VAL A 30 42.17 6.32 1.20
CA VAL A 30 41.97 5.32 0.15
C VAL A 30 40.98 5.80 -0.93
N PHE A 31 39.90 6.48 -0.52
CA PHE A 31 38.78 6.80 -1.40
C PHE A 31 38.68 8.27 -1.79
N GLY A 32 39.56 9.12 -1.26
CA GLY A 32 39.61 10.55 -1.51
C GLY A 32 39.02 11.37 -0.36
N GLU A 33 39.50 12.61 -0.22
CA GLU A 33 39.05 13.53 0.82
C GLU A 33 37.54 13.79 0.71
N GLY A 34 36.86 13.83 1.87
CA GLY A 34 35.40 13.98 1.92
C GLY A 34 34.59 12.70 1.66
N SER A 35 35.25 11.54 1.47
CA SER A 35 34.56 10.24 1.37
C SER A 35 33.74 9.90 2.63
N THR A 36 34.24 10.30 3.80
CA THR A 36 33.52 10.22 5.06
C THR A 36 33.92 11.34 6.01
N THR A 37 33.14 11.52 7.07
CA THR A 37 33.42 12.43 8.18
C THR A 37 33.51 11.67 9.49
N LYS A 38 34.27 12.18 10.46
CA LYS A 38 34.33 11.59 11.80
C LYS A 38 32.95 11.47 12.46
N ALA A 39 32.08 12.45 12.23
CA ALA A 39 30.69 12.41 12.71
C ALA A 39 29.94 11.21 12.13
N THR A 40 30.01 11.02 10.80
CA THR A 40 29.36 9.89 10.12
C THR A 40 29.86 8.55 10.65
N VAL A 41 31.18 8.38 10.76
CA VAL A 41 31.77 7.14 11.32
C VAL A 41 31.33 6.94 12.77
N GLY A 42 31.27 8.00 13.57
CA GLY A 42 30.84 7.97 14.97
C GLY A 42 29.39 7.50 15.13
N ASP A 43 28.48 8.00 14.29
CA ASP A 43 27.07 7.60 14.28
C ASP A 43 26.93 6.11 13.95
N TRP A 44 27.63 5.62 12.94
CA TRP A 44 27.64 4.18 12.61
C TRP A 44 28.21 3.31 13.73
N PHE A 45 29.32 3.73 14.34
CA PHE A 45 29.91 3.02 15.46
C PHE A 45 28.99 2.99 16.68
N LYS A 46 28.15 4.01 16.87
CA LYS A 46 27.12 4.01 17.91
C LYS A 46 26.08 2.93 17.63
N ASN A 47 25.52 2.89 16.43
CA ASN A 47 24.56 1.85 16.04
C ASN A 47 25.14 0.44 16.19
N PHE A 48 26.39 0.22 15.78
CA PHE A 48 27.04 -1.08 15.92
C PHE A 48 27.28 -1.48 17.39
N ARG A 49 27.56 -0.52 18.28
CA ARG A 49 27.62 -0.79 19.74
C ARG A 49 26.25 -1.15 20.31
N ASP A 50 25.20 -0.55 19.76
CA ASP A 50 23.81 -0.84 20.13
C ASP A 50 23.31 -2.16 19.49
N GLY A 51 24.14 -2.84 18.70
CA GLY A 51 23.86 -4.13 18.06
C GLY A 51 23.13 -4.03 16.71
N ASP A 52 22.91 -2.82 16.19
CA ASP A 52 22.29 -2.59 14.89
C ASP A 52 23.35 -2.59 13.78
N PHE A 53 23.39 -3.68 13.01
CA PHE A 53 24.25 -3.86 11.83
C PHE A 53 23.50 -3.71 10.51
N SER A 54 22.29 -3.15 10.53
CA SER A 54 21.51 -2.96 9.31
C SER A 54 22.20 -1.93 8.38
N LEU A 55 22.73 -2.39 7.25
CA LEU A 55 23.41 -1.51 6.28
C LEU A 55 22.42 -0.77 5.36
N ALA A 56 21.12 -1.10 5.46
CA ALA A 56 20.06 -0.47 4.71
C ALA A 56 19.78 0.94 5.24
N ASN A 57 19.24 1.83 4.40
CA ASN A 57 18.50 2.94 4.96
C ASN A 57 17.17 2.39 5.44
N GLU A 58 16.82 2.60 6.70
CA GLU A 58 15.42 2.46 7.07
C GLU A 58 14.57 3.38 6.17
N PRO A 59 13.40 2.91 5.71
CA PRO A 59 12.47 3.77 5.01
C PRO A 59 12.14 4.93 5.94
N ARG A 60 12.60 6.13 5.58
CA ARG A 60 12.27 7.33 6.33
C ARG A 60 10.77 7.55 6.18
N GLY A 61 10.04 7.23 7.25
CA GLY A 61 8.62 7.56 7.32
C GLY A 61 8.44 9.06 7.09
N ARG A 62 7.44 9.44 6.29
CA ARG A 62 6.98 10.82 6.26
C ARG A 62 6.48 11.17 7.68
N PRO A 63 6.81 12.35 8.22
CA PRO A 63 6.24 12.79 9.49
C PRO A 63 4.71 12.65 9.46
N LYS A 64 4.11 12.15 10.55
CA LYS A 64 2.65 12.03 10.65
C LYS A 64 2.03 13.40 10.38
N THR A 65 1.07 13.44 9.46
CA THR A 65 0.34 14.64 9.09
C THR A 65 -0.64 15.00 10.20
N LYS A 66 -0.85 16.31 10.44
CA LYS A 66 -1.86 16.80 11.40
C LYS A 66 -3.30 16.60 10.91
N VAL A 67 -3.49 16.31 9.63
CA VAL A 67 -4.80 16.14 9.01
C VAL A 67 -5.23 14.69 9.14
N ASP A 68 -6.38 14.49 9.77
CA ASP A 68 -7.13 13.24 9.76
C ASP A 68 -7.97 13.18 8.48
N ASN A 69 -7.76 12.14 7.67
CA ASN A 69 -8.47 11.96 6.39
C ASN A 69 -9.95 11.67 6.59
N ASP A 70 -10.33 10.98 7.67
CA ASP A 70 -11.73 10.64 7.92
C ASP A 70 -12.51 11.89 8.30
N HIS A 71 -11.90 12.74 9.14
CA HIS A 71 -12.47 14.05 9.47
C HIS A 71 -12.54 14.98 8.24
N LEU A 72 -11.47 15.04 7.43
CA LEU A 72 -11.50 15.85 6.18
C LEU A 72 -12.58 15.37 5.22
N ARG A 73 -12.75 14.05 5.09
CA ARG A 73 -13.80 13.45 4.26
C ARG A 73 -15.18 13.85 4.75
N ALA A 74 -15.46 13.76 6.05
CA ALA A 74 -16.75 14.14 6.62
C ALA A 74 -17.09 15.63 6.37
N VAL A 75 -16.12 16.52 6.50
CA VAL A 75 -16.30 17.96 6.22
C VAL A 75 -16.64 18.18 4.74
N VAL A 76 -15.91 17.55 3.82
CA VAL A 76 -16.14 17.68 2.37
C VAL A 76 -17.47 17.06 1.94
N GLU A 77 -17.87 15.93 2.52
CA GLU A 77 -19.16 15.29 2.25
C GLU A 77 -20.34 16.12 2.79
N SER A 78 -20.15 16.84 3.91
CA SER A 78 -21.18 17.71 4.49
C SER A 78 -21.42 18.99 3.67
N ASP A 79 -20.37 19.54 3.07
CA ASP A 79 -20.45 20.73 2.21
C ASP A 79 -19.40 20.65 1.08
N PRO A 80 -19.80 20.08 -0.08
CA PRO A 80 -18.92 19.97 -1.24
C PRO A 80 -18.54 21.32 -1.88
N SER A 81 -19.19 22.43 -1.49
CA SER A 81 -18.92 23.75 -2.03
C SER A 81 -17.72 24.44 -1.37
N GLN A 82 -17.21 23.88 -0.26
CA GLN A 82 -16.06 24.43 0.45
C GLN A 82 -14.82 24.50 -0.42
N SER A 83 -14.18 25.67 -0.43
CA SER A 83 -12.92 25.87 -1.09
C SER A 83 -11.77 25.22 -0.32
N THR A 84 -10.71 24.87 -1.03
CA THR A 84 -9.46 24.38 -0.41
C THR A 84 -8.81 25.40 0.53
N ARG A 85 -9.10 26.69 0.38
CA ARG A 85 -8.67 27.74 1.32
C ARG A 85 -9.41 27.68 2.65
N GLU A 86 -10.72 27.43 2.61
CA GLU A 86 -11.53 27.28 3.83
C GLU A 86 -11.14 26.01 4.57
N LEU A 87 -10.97 24.90 3.85
CA LEU A 87 -10.47 23.64 4.43
C LEU A 87 -9.10 23.81 5.07
N ALA A 88 -8.18 24.54 4.43
CA ALA A 88 -6.86 24.83 5.01
C ALA A 88 -6.97 25.62 6.32
N SER A 89 -7.93 26.55 6.39
CA SER A 89 -8.20 27.33 7.60
C SER A 89 -8.81 26.47 8.71
N ILE A 90 -9.79 25.61 8.39
CA ILE A 90 -10.46 24.71 9.34
C ILE A 90 -9.45 23.74 9.99
N PHE A 91 -8.57 23.15 9.18
CA PHE A 91 -7.58 22.19 9.65
C PHE A 91 -6.27 22.84 10.13
N ASN A 92 -6.17 24.17 10.06
CA ASN A 92 -4.99 24.94 10.43
C ASN A 92 -3.69 24.39 9.80
N VAL A 93 -3.75 24.13 8.50
CA VAL A 93 -2.64 23.62 7.68
C VAL A 93 -2.51 24.43 6.39
N SER A 94 -1.41 24.22 5.66
CA SER A 94 -1.23 24.87 4.37
C SER A 94 -2.14 24.25 3.30
N ILE A 95 -2.56 25.05 2.31
CA ILE A 95 -3.36 24.61 1.16
C ILE A 95 -2.74 23.38 0.45
N PRO A 96 -1.42 23.31 0.20
CA PRO A 96 -0.82 22.11 -0.39
C PRO A 96 -1.01 20.85 0.44
N THR A 97 -1.07 20.97 1.77
CA THR A 97 -1.33 19.84 2.66
C THR A 97 -2.73 19.31 2.42
N ILE A 98 -3.75 20.18 2.42
CA ILE A 98 -5.14 19.80 2.12
C ILE A 98 -5.25 19.12 0.76
N LEU A 99 -4.62 19.65 -0.29
CA LEU A 99 -4.68 19.07 -1.63
C LEU A 99 -4.14 17.62 -1.67
N VAL A 100 -3.03 17.37 -0.96
CA VAL A 100 -2.47 16.01 -0.84
C VAL A 100 -3.45 15.07 -0.15
N HIS A 101 -4.12 15.54 0.91
CA HIS A 101 -5.09 14.74 1.66
C HIS A 101 -6.38 14.48 0.88
N LEU A 102 -6.90 15.48 0.14
CA LEU A 102 -8.05 15.30 -0.75
C LEU A 102 -7.76 14.29 -1.85
N ALA A 103 -6.58 14.34 -2.48
CA ALA A 103 -6.18 13.36 -3.48
C ALA A 103 -6.12 11.94 -2.89
N ALA A 104 -5.62 11.80 -1.66
CA ALA A 104 -5.60 10.52 -0.95
C ALA A 104 -7.02 9.97 -0.72
N ILE A 105 -7.96 10.82 -0.26
CA ILE A 105 -9.36 10.42 -0.05
C ILE A 105 -10.00 9.91 -1.36
N VAL A 106 -9.87 10.66 -2.45
CA VAL A 106 -10.42 10.26 -3.77
C VAL A 106 -9.80 8.94 -4.25
N SER A 107 -8.49 8.75 -4.06
CA SER A 107 -7.81 7.51 -4.45
C SER A 107 -8.28 6.28 -3.66
N LEU A 108 -8.66 6.47 -2.38
CA LEU A 108 -9.22 5.41 -1.53
C LEU A 108 -10.65 5.07 -1.95
N SER A 109 -11.47 6.06 -2.28
CA SER A 109 -12.84 5.84 -2.77
C SER A 109 -12.86 5.04 -4.08
N ASN A 110 -12.01 5.37 -5.05
CA ASN A 110 -11.91 4.64 -6.32
C ASN A 110 -11.49 3.18 -6.14
N ARG A 111 -10.71 2.89 -5.11
CA ARG A 111 -10.23 1.52 -4.82
C ARG A 111 -11.32 0.67 -4.17
N ALA A 112 -12.16 1.25 -3.32
CA ALA A 112 -13.28 0.55 -2.70
C ALA A 112 -14.42 0.24 -3.68
N GLU A 113 -14.63 1.06 -4.71
CA GLU A 113 -15.69 0.85 -5.71
C GLU A 113 -15.39 -0.33 -6.67
N LEU A 114 -14.12 -0.72 -6.84
CA LEU A 114 -13.75 -1.88 -7.65
C LEU A 114 -14.09 -3.22 -6.96
N ASP A 115 -13.93 -3.32 -5.64
CA ASP A 115 -14.23 -4.54 -4.88
C ASP A 115 -15.74 -4.88 -4.86
N VAL A 116 -16.62 -3.87 -4.96
CA VAL A 116 -18.09 -4.09 -4.99
C VAL A 116 -18.54 -4.66 -6.34
N ARG A 117 -17.90 -4.26 -7.45
CA ARG A 117 -18.30 -4.67 -8.81
C ARG A 117 -17.96 -6.12 -9.15
N ASP A 118 -17.04 -6.74 -8.41
CA ASP A 118 -16.68 -8.15 -8.57
C ASP A 118 -17.61 -9.10 -7.78
N GLN A 119 -18.28 -8.60 -6.73
CA GLN A 119 -19.25 -9.38 -5.95
C GLN A 119 -20.57 -9.63 -6.73
N GLU A 120 -21.03 -8.67 -7.54
CA GLU A 120 -22.32 -8.79 -8.26
C GLU A 120 -22.26 -9.65 -9.54
N ARG A 121 -21.07 -10.02 -10.05
CA ARG A 121 -20.96 -10.95 -11.20
C ARG A 121 -21.08 -12.43 -10.81
N GLY A 122 -21.08 -12.75 -9.52
CA GLY A 122 -21.09 -14.13 -9.01
C GLY A 122 -22.46 -14.81 -8.89
N GLU A 123 -23.58 -14.09 -8.98
CA GLU A 123 -24.88 -14.64 -8.54
C GLU A 123 -25.95 -14.81 -9.64
N SER A 124 -25.64 -14.58 -10.92
CA SER A 124 -26.59 -14.73 -12.04
C SER A 124 -26.55 -16.09 -12.77
N SER A 125 -26.28 -17.19 -12.06
CA SER A 125 -26.36 -18.54 -12.66
C SER A 125 -26.99 -19.57 -11.72
N ARG A 126 -28.27 -19.38 -11.40
CA ARG A 126 -29.15 -20.50 -10.99
C ARG A 126 -29.93 -20.98 -12.21
N GLY A 127 -29.28 -21.82 -13.02
CA GLY A 127 -29.97 -22.65 -13.99
C GLY A 127 -30.87 -23.65 -13.27
N VAL A 128 -32.15 -23.67 -13.62
CA VAL A 128 -33.10 -24.69 -13.18
C VAL A 128 -32.77 -25.98 -13.93
N PRO A 129 -32.49 -27.12 -13.28
CA PRO A 129 -32.27 -28.37 -13.99
C PRO A 129 -33.63 -28.96 -14.41
N VAL A 130 -33.83 -29.12 -15.73
CA VAL A 130 -34.93 -29.89 -16.30
C VAL A 130 -34.44 -31.33 -16.42
N GLU A 131 -34.85 -32.21 -15.51
CA GLU A 131 -34.67 -33.65 -15.69
C GLU A 131 -35.73 -34.18 -16.65
N VAL A 132 -35.31 -34.48 -17.89
CA VAL A 132 -36.09 -35.30 -18.83
C VAL A 132 -35.73 -36.75 -18.56
N THR A 133 -36.58 -37.46 -17.81
CA THR A 133 -36.47 -38.91 -17.65
C THR A 133 -37.09 -39.58 -18.88
N VAL A 134 -36.25 -40.23 -19.70
CA VAL A 134 -36.69 -41.07 -20.82
C VAL A 134 -37.11 -42.43 -20.25
N GLY A 135 -38.41 -42.64 -20.07
CA GLY A 135 -39.02 -43.92 -19.72
C GLY A 135 -39.55 -44.62 -20.95
N VAL A 136 -38.89 -45.70 -21.35
CA VAL A 136 -39.31 -46.65 -22.39
C VAL A 136 -40.68 -47.21 -22.03
N VAL A 137 -41.67 -47.08 -22.92
CA VAL A 137 -42.85 -47.95 -22.92
C VAL A 137 -43.12 -48.44 -24.33
N ASP A 138 -43.07 -49.75 -24.43
CA ASP A 138 -43.24 -50.57 -25.61
C ASP A 138 -44.69 -50.54 -26.15
N SER A 139 -44.74 -50.64 -27.46
CA SER A 139 -45.82 -50.96 -28.40
C SER A 139 -47.17 -51.44 -27.82
N SER A 140 -48.15 -50.52 -27.71
CA SER A 140 -49.55 -50.89 -27.96
C SER A 140 -50.46 -49.72 -28.31
N THR A 141 -50.97 -49.79 -29.54
CA THR A 141 -52.30 -49.32 -29.96
C THR A 141 -52.54 -47.80 -30.09
N ARG A 142 -52.27 -47.32 -31.32
CA ARG A 142 -53.05 -46.23 -31.96
C ARG A 142 -54.56 -46.51 -31.83
N ARG A 143 -55.36 -45.55 -31.35
CA ARG A 143 -56.50 -44.92 -32.06
C ARG A 143 -57.59 -44.33 -31.13
N ARG A 144 -57.91 -43.06 -31.43
CA ARG A 144 -59.22 -42.37 -31.45
C ARG A 144 -59.83 -42.02 -30.09
N LEU A 145 -60.01 -40.74 -29.76
CA LEU A 145 -60.99 -39.74 -30.29
C LEU A 145 -62.45 -40.20 -30.19
N ILE A 146 -63.18 -39.41 -29.40
CA ILE A 146 -64.58 -38.96 -29.56
C ILE A 146 -65.65 -40.03 -29.35
N ASP A 147 -66.45 -39.90 -28.29
CA ASP A 147 -67.80 -39.32 -28.40
C ASP A 147 -68.43 -39.11 -27.01
N ARG A 148 -68.99 -37.92 -26.77
CA ARG A 148 -70.24 -37.74 -26.00
C ARG A 148 -70.65 -36.27 -25.98
N SER A 149 -71.46 -35.93 -26.98
CA SER A 149 -72.53 -34.94 -26.85
C SER A 149 -73.34 -35.17 -25.57
N ARG A 150 -73.46 -34.13 -24.76
CA ARG A 150 -74.75 -33.62 -24.32
C ARG A 150 -74.64 -32.17 -23.86
#